data_AF-A0A1A2XZM7-F1
#
_entry.id   AF-A0A1A2XZM7-F1
#
_cell.length_a   1.000
_cell.length_b   1.000
_cell.length_c   1.000
_cell.angle_alpha   90.00
_cell.angle_beta   90.00
_cell.angle_gamma   90.00
#
_symmetry.space_group_name_H-M   'P 1'
#
loop_
_entity.id
_entity.type
_entity.pdbx_description
1 polymer ?
#
loop_
_entity_poly.entity_id
_entity_poly.type
_entity_poly.pdbx_seq_one_letter_code
_entity_poly.pdbx_strand_id
1 'polypeptide(L)'
;MNNRRLAKMSLAGAVALMVVSVGGFIVALVLNAFFLDKYNAYGEVPVPGSGTLYLPAGDVTVSLHTVVISSPDRGLPVPPLGVTLAPPDGVPQPVVTESIGSTTTVNNDAHVRVWVARIAASGTYNITTDGQVNGYINPRLAFGHQSSYGFLVWLFVALFVVGLAGSALSGWWLARTRRKAVAAANLPRP
;
A
#
# COMPACT_ATOMS: atom_id res chain seq x y z
N MET A 1 -37.14 -12.79 -22.28
CA MET A 1 -35.99 -11.89 -22.53
C MET A 1 -35.00 -12.58 -23.45
N ASN A 2 -34.59 -11.93 -24.56
CA ASN A 2 -33.80 -12.59 -25.60
C ASN A 2 -32.36 -12.84 -25.09
N ASN A 3 -31.85 -14.08 -25.18
CA ASN A 3 -30.58 -14.53 -24.57
C ASN A 3 -29.36 -13.65 -24.95
N ARG A 4 -29.43 -13.02 -26.13
CA ARG A 4 -28.42 -12.08 -26.65
C ARG A 4 -28.44 -10.71 -25.98
N ARG A 5 -29.58 -10.23 -25.48
CA ARG A 5 -29.67 -8.96 -24.73
C ARG A 5 -29.04 -9.11 -23.35
N LEU A 6 -29.26 -10.24 -22.68
CA LEU A 6 -28.63 -10.58 -21.40
C LEU A 6 -27.10 -10.59 -21.51
N ALA A 7 -26.56 -11.27 -22.54
CA ALA A 7 -25.11 -11.33 -22.74
C ALA A 7 -24.46 -9.97 -23.12
N LYS A 8 -25.22 -9.05 -23.73
CA LYS A 8 -24.75 -7.67 -23.97
C LYS A 8 -24.74 -6.83 -22.69
N MET A 9 -25.77 -6.96 -21.87
CA MET A 9 -25.85 -6.27 -20.58
C MET A 9 -24.77 -6.76 -19.61
N SER A 10 -24.50 -8.07 -19.58
CA SER A 10 -23.42 -8.63 -18.75
C SER A 10 -22.05 -8.13 -19.19
N LEU A 11 -21.79 -8.05 -20.51
CA LEU A 11 -20.54 -7.49 -21.02
C LEU A 11 -20.40 -6.00 -20.68
N ALA A 12 -21.45 -5.20 -20.86
CA ALA A 12 -21.43 -3.78 -20.51
C ALA A 12 -21.17 -3.57 -19.01
N GLY A 13 -21.82 -4.37 -18.15
CA GLY A 13 -21.58 -4.34 -16.71
C GLY A 13 -20.16 -4.74 -16.34
N ALA A 14 -19.60 -5.77 -16.98
CA ALA A 14 -18.23 -6.21 -16.74
C ALA A 14 -17.19 -5.15 -17.16
N VAL A 15 -17.41 -4.47 -18.29
CA VAL A 15 -16.56 -3.34 -18.72
C VAL A 15 -16.67 -2.16 -17.75
N ALA A 16 -17.88 -1.79 -17.34
CA ALA A 16 -18.07 -0.72 -16.36
C ALA A 16 -17.37 -1.03 -15.03
N LEU A 17 -17.45 -2.29 -14.56
CA LEU A 17 -16.76 -2.75 -13.37
C LEU A 17 -15.24 -2.61 -13.52
N MET A 18 -14.67 -3.00 -14.67
CA MET A 18 -13.24 -2.83 -14.93
C MET A 18 -12.82 -1.35 -14.90
N VAL A 19 -13.60 -0.45 -15.50
CA VAL A 19 -13.30 0.99 -15.49
C VAL A 19 -13.30 1.55 -14.07
N VAL A 20 -14.35 1.24 -13.29
CA VAL A 20 -14.43 1.65 -11.88
C VAL A 20 -13.27 1.06 -11.08
N SER A 21 -12.88 -0.17 -11.37
CA SER A 21 -11.78 -0.85 -10.70
C SER A 21 -10.44 -0.17 -10.94
N VAL A 22 -10.15 0.20 -12.19
CA VAL A 22 -8.91 0.91 -12.54
C VAL A 22 -8.92 2.31 -11.93
N GLY A 23 -10.03 3.04 -12.04
CA GLY A 23 -10.16 4.36 -11.43
C GLY A 23 -9.97 4.31 -9.91
N GLY A 24 -10.65 3.39 -9.24
CA GLY A 24 -10.55 3.19 -7.80
C GLY A 24 -9.15 2.75 -7.35
N PHE A 25 -8.47 1.90 -8.13
CA PHE A 25 -7.09 1.51 -7.89
C PHE A 25 -6.15 2.73 -7.90
N ILE A 26 -6.22 3.56 -8.95
CA ILE A 26 -5.38 4.76 -9.07
C ILE A 26 -5.67 5.73 -7.92
N VAL A 27 -6.95 5.99 -7.62
CA VAL A 27 -7.36 6.85 -6.52
C VAL A 27 -6.84 6.32 -5.17
N ALA A 28 -6.93 5.01 -4.93
CA ALA A 28 -6.45 4.40 -3.70
C ALA A 28 -4.92 4.55 -3.56
N LEU A 29 -4.16 4.38 -4.64
CA LEU A 29 -2.70 4.59 -4.62
C LEU A 29 -2.34 6.04 -4.29
N VAL A 30 -3.01 7.00 -4.94
CA VAL A 30 -2.78 8.43 -4.69
C VAL A 30 -3.17 8.79 -3.25
N LEU A 31 -4.37 8.41 -2.80
CA LEU A 31 -4.79 8.69 -1.42
C LEU A 31 -3.87 8.05 -0.40
N ASN A 32 -3.41 6.82 -0.64
CA ASN A 32 -2.47 6.17 0.24
C ASN A 32 -1.14 6.93 0.30
N ALA A 33 -0.51 7.19 -0.85
CA ALA A 33 0.81 7.82 -0.90
C ALA A 33 0.86 9.26 -0.38
N PHE A 34 -0.23 10.03 -0.54
CA PHE A 34 -0.24 11.46 -0.21
C PHE A 34 -0.98 11.81 1.09
N PHE A 35 -1.95 11.00 1.54
CA PHE A 35 -2.86 11.41 2.62
C PHE A 35 -3.03 10.37 3.72
N LEU A 36 -3.07 9.08 3.40
CA LEU A 36 -3.39 8.02 4.36
C LEU A 36 -2.15 7.37 4.96
N ASP A 37 -0.99 7.54 4.34
CA ASP A 37 0.27 7.06 4.89
C ASP A 37 0.73 7.95 6.04
N LYS A 38 0.44 7.48 7.25
CA LYS A 38 0.74 8.16 8.51
C LYS A 38 1.99 7.57 9.17
N TYR A 39 3.06 7.47 8.38
CA TYR A 39 4.34 6.90 8.83
C TYR A 39 5.01 7.72 9.94
N ASN A 40 4.70 9.01 10.06
CA ASN A 40 5.22 9.93 11.09
C ASN A 40 4.14 10.44 12.06
N ALA A 41 3.03 9.71 12.23
CA ALA A 41 1.87 10.13 13.03
C ALA A 41 2.21 10.58 14.46
N TYR A 42 3.26 10.01 15.06
CA TYR A 42 3.67 10.25 16.44
C TYR A 42 4.88 11.17 16.54
N GLY A 43 5.41 11.65 15.41
CA GLY A 43 6.55 12.55 15.34
C GLY A 43 7.82 11.89 14.80
N GLU A 44 8.89 12.68 14.79
CA GLU A 44 10.16 12.31 14.17
C GLU A 44 11.35 12.71 15.03
N VAL A 45 12.42 11.93 14.95
CA VAL A 45 13.69 12.22 15.63
C VAL A 45 14.82 12.24 14.60
N PRO A 46 15.67 13.29 14.55
CA PRO A 46 16.83 13.33 13.66
C PRO A 46 17.77 12.14 13.87
N VAL A 47 18.49 11.72 12.84
CA VAL A 47 19.54 10.69 12.92
C VAL A 47 20.88 11.27 12.50
N PRO A 48 21.95 11.11 13.31
CA PRO A 48 21.91 10.78 14.73
C PRO A 48 21.22 11.90 15.53
N GLY A 49 20.67 11.59 16.70
CA GLY A 49 20.01 12.59 17.51
C GLY A 49 19.21 12.02 18.68
N SER A 50 18.49 12.90 19.36
CA SER A 50 17.55 12.52 20.41
C SER A 50 16.30 13.39 20.40
N GLY A 51 15.22 12.87 20.95
CA GLY A 51 13.93 13.55 21.04
C GLY A 51 13.00 12.82 21.99
N THR A 52 11.86 13.43 22.29
CA THR A 52 10.87 12.88 23.21
C THR A 52 9.53 12.81 22.51
N LEU A 53 8.94 11.62 22.39
CA LEU A 53 7.67 11.41 21.70
C LEU A 53 6.66 10.71 22.61
N TYR A 54 5.39 11.08 22.47
CA TYR A 54 4.29 10.32 23.08
C TYR A 54 3.91 9.17 22.16
N LEU A 55 4.12 7.94 22.62
CA LEU A 55 3.84 6.72 21.86
C LEU A 55 2.64 6.00 22.45
N PRO A 56 1.71 5.48 21.63
CA PRO A 56 0.62 4.65 22.12
C PRO A 56 1.09 3.23 22.43
N ALA A 57 0.39 2.54 23.33
CA ALA A 57 0.54 1.11 23.53
C ALA A 57 0.24 0.33 22.24
N GLY A 58 0.98 -0.76 22.03
CA GLY A 58 0.86 -1.62 20.85
C GLY A 58 2.03 -1.45 19.87
N ASP A 59 1.77 -1.79 18.61
CA ASP A 59 2.80 -1.79 17.57
C ASP A 59 2.96 -0.40 16.94
N VAL A 60 4.14 0.19 17.11
CA VAL A 60 4.56 1.45 16.48
C VAL A 60 5.52 1.15 15.35
N THR A 61 5.24 1.70 14.18
CA THR A 61 6.11 1.60 13.02
C THR A 61 7.22 2.65 13.11
N VAL A 62 8.47 2.22 12.92
CA VAL A 62 9.63 3.11 12.84
C VAL A 62 10.16 3.08 11.41
N SER A 63 10.24 4.24 10.77
CA SER A 63 10.64 4.38 9.37
C SER A 63 11.82 5.34 9.25
N LEU A 64 12.79 5.01 8.40
CA LEU A 64 13.77 6.00 7.94
C LEU A 64 13.04 6.96 7.00
N HIS A 65 13.13 8.25 7.27
CA HIS A 65 12.60 9.34 6.46
C HIS A 65 13.75 10.28 6.08
N THR A 66 13.88 10.59 4.80
CA THR A 66 14.94 11.44 4.27
C THR A 66 14.57 12.04 2.92
N VAL A 67 15.25 13.11 2.54
CA VAL A 67 15.19 13.65 1.18
C VAL A 67 16.27 13.00 0.32
N VAL A 68 15.89 12.54 -0.88
CA VAL A 68 16.79 11.95 -1.86
C VAL A 68 17.00 12.88 -3.07
N ILE A 69 18.19 12.88 -3.66
CA ILE A 69 18.50 13.73 -4.82
C ILE A 69 17.80 13.21 -6.09
N SER A 70 17.65 11.88 -6.19
CA SER A 70 16.89 11.21 -7.24
C SER A 70 16.18 9.98 -6.66
N SER A 71 15.01 9.65 -7.20
CA SER A 71 14.31 8.41 -6.83
C SER A 71 15.23 7.22 -7.08
N PRO A 72 15.54 6.39 -6.06
CA PRO A 72 16.42 5.26 -6.24
C PRO A 72 15.73 4.14 -7.04
N ASP A 73 16.38 3.65 -8.09
CA ASP A 73 15.85 2.58 -8.97
C ASP A 73 15.57 1.26 -8.25
N ARG A 74 16.18 1.04 -7.06
CA ARG A 74 16.06 -0.20 -6.27
C ARG A 74 15.49 0.02 -4.85
N GLY A 75 14.82 1.14 -4.62
CA GLY A 75 14.33 1.52 -3.29
C GLY A 75 15.39 2.21 -2.43
N LEU A 76 14.94 2.81 -1.32
CA LEU A 76 15.78 3.58 -0.42
C LEU A 76 16.73 2.62 0.33
N PRO A 77 18.05 2.72 0.15
CA PRO A 77 18.98 1.89 0.90
C PRO A 77 18.81 2.17 2.40
N VAL A 78 18.91 1.15 3.23
CA VAL A 78 18.86 1.30 4.69
C VAL A 78 20.28 1.13 5.23
N PRO A 79 20.92 2.19 5.75
CA PRO A 79 22.24 2.07 6.36
C PRO A 79 22.14 1.36 7.71
N PRO A 80 23.27 0.99 8.32
CA PRO A 80 23.28 0.61 9.74
C PRO A 80 22.74 1.76 10.59
N LEU A 81 21.61 1.52 11.22
CA LEU A 81 20.88 2.47 12.06
C LEU A 81 20.69 1.86 13.47
N GLY A 82 20.63 2.72 14.48
CA GLY A 82 20.35 2.36 15.86
C GLY A 82 19.21 3.19 16.43
N VAL A 83 18.40 2.59 17.29
CA VAL A 83 17.35 3.29 18.04
C VAL A 83 17.24 2.72 19.45
N THR A 84 17.15 3.62 20.42
CA THR A 84 16.88 3.33 21.82
C THR A 84 15.62 4.07 22.23
N LEU A 85 14.63 3.37 22.77
CA LEU A 85 13.40 3.94 23.31
C LEU A 85 13.39 3.76 24.82
N ALA A 86 13.81 4.78 25.59
CA ALA A 86 13.77 4.73 27.04
C ALA A 86 12.32 4.95 27.52
N PRO A 87 11.71 3.95 28.22
CA PRO A 87 10.34 4.05 28.70
C PRO A 87 10.20 5.00 29.90
N PRO A 88 8.96 5.45 30.19
CA PRO A 88 8.63 6.03 31.50
C PRO A 88 8.93 5.08 32.67
N ASP A 89 9.10 5.63 33.87
CA ASP A 89 9.34 4.85 35.08
C ASP A 89 8.26 3.77 35.30
N GLY A 90 8.71 2.55 35.60
CA GLY A 90 7.83 1.41 35.84
C GLY A 90 7.24 0.75 34.59
N VAL A 91 7.53 1.27 33.39
CA VAL A 91 7.10 0.67 32.12
C VAL A 91 8.20 -0.24 31.55
N PRO A 92 7.89 -1.47 31.09
CA PRO A 92 8.87 -2.34 30.46
C PRO A 92 9.51 -1.73 29.20
N GLN A 93 10.76 -2.12 28.95
CA GLN A 93 11.50 -1.74 27.74
C GLN A 93 10.77 -2.21 26.48
N PRO A 94 10.57 -1.35 25.47
CA PRO A 94 10.00 -1.75 24.19
C PRO A 94 10.83 -2.84 23.48
N VAL A 95 10.13 -3.77 22.85
CA VAL A 95 10.77 -4.76 21.96
C VAL A 95 10.82 -4.18 20.57
N VAL A 96 12.02 -3.93 20.05
CA VAL A 96 12.23 -3.43 18.69
C VAL A 96 12.62 -4.59 17.80
N THR A 97 11.84 -4.83 16.73
CA THR A 97 12.09 -5.93 15.78
C THR A 97 12.27 -5.35 14.38
N GLU A 98 13.30 -5.81 13.68
CA GLU A 98 13.56 -5.41 12.29
C GLU A 98 12.43 -5.88 11.38
N SER A 99 11.93 -4.97 10.55
CA SER A 99 10.81 -5.24 9.65
C SER A 99 10.89 -4.32 8.44
N ILE A 100 11.81 -4.61 7.52
CA ILE A 100 12.03 -3.80 6.33
C ILE A 100 10.79 -3.80 5.44
N GLY A 101 10.27 -2.60 5.14
CA GLY A 101 9.11 -2.40 4.27
C GLY A 101 9.49 -2.03 2.83
N SER A 102 8.48 -1.69 2.03
CA SER A 102 8.67 -1.05 0.73
C SER A 102 9.03 0.42 0.90
N THR A 103 9.79 0.96 -0.05
CA THR A 103 10.08 2.39 -0.13
C THR A 103 8.92 3.13 -0.80
N THR A 104 8.50 4.23 -0.18
CA THR A 104 7.64 5.24 -0.80
C THR A 104 8.49 6.46 -1.09
N THR A 105 8.36 7.04 -2.30
CA THR A 105 9.04 8.30 -2.64
C THR A 105 8.11 9.20 -3.43
N VAL A 106 7.94 10.43 -2.95
CA VAL A 106 7.06 11.44 -3.53
C VAL A 106 7.78 12.78 -3.47
N ASN A 107 7.96 13.47 -4.60
CA ASN A 107 8.63 14.78 -4.64
C ASN A 107 9.98 14.79 -3.89
N ASN A 108 10.79 13.74 -4.06
CA ASN A 108 12.09 13.54 -3.39
C ASN A 108 12.03 13.28 -1.88
N ASP A 109 10.86 13.28 -1.27
CA ASP A 109 10.63 12.82 0.10
C ASP A 109 10.50 11.30 0.08
N ALA A 110 11.42 10.61 0.75
CA ALA A 110 11.48 9.15 0.75
C ALA A 110 11.40 8.60 2.17
N HIS A 111 10.61 7.54 2.33
CA HIS A 111 10.63 6.79 3.57
C HIS A 111 10.55 5.28 3.34
N VAL A 112 11.09 4.52 4.30
CA VAL A 112 11.05 3.06 4.33
C VAL A 112 10.93 2.59 5.77
N ARG A 113 10.02 1.66 6.03
CA ARG A 113 9.94 1.02 7.36
C ARG A 113 11.21 0.24 7.62
N VAL A 114 11.77 0.43 8.82
CA VAL A 114 12.98 -0.26 9.27
C VAL A 114 12.70 -1.18 10.46
N TRP A 115 11.82 -0.76 11.38
CA TRP A 115 11.44 -1.57 12.54
C TRP A 115 9.94 -1.46 12.87
N VAL A 116 9.49 -2.42 13.68
CA VAL A 116 8.29 -2.30 14.49
C VAL A 116 8.71 -2.37 15.95
N ALA A 117 8.33 -1.35 16.72
CA ALA A 117 8.53 -1.28 18.16
C ALA A 117 7.23 -1.66 18.87
N ARG A 118 7.28 -2.67 19.73
CA ARG A 118 6.15 -3.05 20.59
C ARG A 118 6.22 -2.28 21.90
N ILE A 119 5.30 -1.34 22.04
CA ILE A 119 5.18 -0.44 23.18
C ILE A 119 4.23 -1.06 24.22
N ALA A 120 4.71 -1.27 25.44
CA ALA A 120 3.94 -1.93 26.49
C ALA A 120 2.80 -1.05 27.04
N ALA A 121 3.02 0.26 27.17
CA ALA A 121 2.04 1.21 27.70
C ALA A 121 2.16 2.55 27.00
N SER A 122 1.03 3.24 26.82
CA SER A 122 1.03 4.58 26.23
C SER A 122 1.75 5.56 27.14
N GLY A 123 2.65 6.37 26.60
CA GLY A 123 3.43 7.30 27.43
C GLY A 123 4.48 8.07 26.64
N THR A 124 5.24 8.87 27.36
CA THR A 124 6.31 9.70 26.80
C THR A 124 7.63 8.95 26.85
N TYR A 125 8.18 8.63 25.68
CA TYR A 125 9.44 7.91 25.54
C TYR A 125 10.56 8.86 25.15
N ASN A 126 11.73 8.69 25.77
CA ASN A 126 12.95 9.36 25.34
C ASN A 126 13.63 8.49 24.28
N ILE A 127 13.81 9.06 23.11
CA ILE A 127 14.29 8.38 21.93
C ILE A 127 15.68 8.89 21.61
N THR A 128 16.61 7.97 21.45
CA THR A 128 17.96 8.24 20.95
C THR A 128 18.16 7.44 19.67
N THR A 129 18.67 8.08 18.64
CA THR A 129 18.94 7.47 17.34
C THR A 129 20.42 7.61 17.01
N ASP A 130 20.94 6.61 16.30
CA ASP A 130 22.31 6.58 15.82
C ASP A 130 22.35 6.00 14.41
N GLY A 131 23.43 6.24 13.66
CA GLY A 131 23.59 5.62 12.35
C GLY A 131 24.51 6.36 11.39
N GLN A 132 25.00 5.62 10.39
CA GLN A 132 25.90 6.13 9.36
C GLN A 132 25.10 6.69 8.18
N VAL A 133 24.64 7.94 8.31
CA VAL A 133 23.67 8.56 7.40
C VAL A 133 24.22 9.69 6.54
N ASN A 134 25.55 9.79 6.39
CA ASN A 134 26.22 10.88 5.66
C ASN A 134 25.80 11.02 4.19
N GLY A 135 25.24 9.97 3.58
CA GLY A 135 24.72 10.00 2.21
C GLY A 135 23.28 10.52 2.08
N TYR A 136 22.62 10.85 3.18
CA TYR A 136 21.21 11.24 3.22
C TYR A 136 21.03 12.70 3.60
N ILE A 137 20.00 13.36 3.03
CA ILE A 137 19.69 14.75 3.34
C ILE A 137 18.63 14.77 4.45
N ASN A 138 18.96 15.42 5.57
CA ASN A 138 18.09 15.56 6.76
C ASN A 138 17.45 14.22 7.21
N PRO A 139 18.24 13.17 7.45
CA PRO A 139 17.72 11.84 7.82
C PRO A 139 17.07 11.86 9.22
N ARG A 140 15.92 11.20 9.32
CA ARG A 140 15.09 11.11 10.53
C ARG A 140 14.54 9.69 10.70
N LEU A 141 14.31 9.29 11.95
CA LEU A 141 13.40 8.18 12.24
C LEU A 141 12.02 8.75 12.53
N ALA A 142 11.07 8.39 11.68
CA ALA A 142 9.67 8.70 11.81
C ALA A 142 8.93 7.59 12.56
N PHE A 143 8.09 7.98 13.51
CA PHE A 143 7.29 7.08 14.34
C PHE A 143 5.83 7.23 13.97
N GLY A 144 5.17 6.13 13.65
CA GLY A 144 3.79 6.14 13.21
C GLY A 144 3.14 4.78 13.29
N HIS A 145 2.15 4.54 12.45
CA HIS A 145 1.48 3.26 12.35
C HIS A 145 1.43 2.79 10.90
N GLN A 146 1.25 1.49 10.71
CA GLN A 146 1.05 0.95 9.37
C GLN A 146 -0.24 1.53 8.77
N SER A 147 -0.21 1.88 7.49
CA SER A 147 -1.44 2.25 6.77
C SER A 147 -2.43 1.08 6.82
N SER A 148 -3.61 1.32 7.40
CA SER A 148 -4.71 0.35 7.47
C SER A 148 -5.40 0.14 6.12
N TYR A 149 -5.03 0.92 5.10
CA TYR A 149 -5.72 0.98 3.80
C TYR A 149 -4.98 0.27 2.67
N GLY A 150 -3.83 -0.37 2.93
CA GLY A 150 -3.09 -1.13 1.92
C GLY A 150 -3.92 -2.25 1.26
N PHE A 151 -4.95 -2.77 1.94
CA PHE A 151 -5.86 -3.78 1.38
C PHE A 151 -6.77 -3.24 0.27
N LEU A 152 -7.02 -1.91 0.20
CA LEU A 152 -7.88 -1.32 -0.84
C LEU A 152 -7.30 -1.57 -2.24
N VAL A 153 -5.98 -1.56 -2.36
CA VAL A 153 -5.27 -1.91 -3.59
C VAL A 153 -5.66 -3.32 -4.03
N TRP A 154 -5.61 -4.28 -3.10
CA TRP A 154 -5.99 -5.68 -3.37
C TRP A 154 -7.48 -5.85 -3.66
N LEU A 155 -8.35 -5.07 -3.01
CA LEU A 155 -9.78 -5.04 -3.31
C LEU A 155 -10.03 -4.64 -4.77
N PHE A 156 -9.40 -3.56 -5.24
CA PHE A 156 -9.53 -3.14 -6.64
C PHE A 156 -8.84 -4.10 -7.61
N VAL A 157 -7.76 -4.78 -7.23
CA VAL A 157 -7.21 -5.86 -8.06
C VAL A 157 -8.22 -7.00 -8.21
N ALA A 158 -8.85 -7.43 -7.12
CA ALA A 158 -9.87 -8.49 -7.15
C ALA A 158 -11.08 -8.11 -8.00
N LEU A 159 -11.60 -6.88 -7.87
CA LEU A 159 -12.71 -6.37 -8.68
C LEU A 159 -12.37 -6.37 -10.17
N PHE A 160 -11.14 -6.00 -10.53
CA PHE A 160 -10.67 -6.01 -11.91
C PHE A 160 -10.64 -7.44 -12.48
N VAL A 161 -10.09 -8.39 -11.72
CA VAL A 161 -10.05 -9.82 -12.12
C VAL A 161 -11.45 -10.38 -12.33
N VAL A 162 -12.40 -10.05 -11.45
CA VAL A 162 -13.82 -10.45 -11.59
C VAL A 162 -14.43 -9.84 -12.87
N GLY A 163 -14.19 -8.55 -13.13
CA GLY A 163 -14.65 -7.88 -14.35
C GLY A 163 -14.05 -8.50 -15.62
N LEU A 164 -12.77 -8.87 -15.59
CA LEU A 164 -12.09 -9.52 -16.69
C LEU A 164 -12.67 -10.91 -16.97
N ALA A 165 -12.86 -11.73 -15.95
CA ALA A 165 -13.48 -13.06 -16.07
C ALA A 165 -14.92 -12.97 -16.60
N GLY A 166 -15.71 -12.03 -16.07
CA GLY A 166 -17.08 -11.77 -16.54
C GLY A 166 -17.13 -11.33 -18.00
N SER A 167 -16.18 -10.50 -18.44
CA SER A 167 -16.04 -10.07 -19.83
C SER A 167 -15.69 -11.23 -20.75
N ALA A 168 -14.73 -12.08 -20.35
CA ALA A 168 -14.31 -13.25 -21.12
C ALA A 168 -15.44 -14.26 -21.29
N LEU A 169 -16.16 -14.58 -20.21
CA LEU A 169 -17.32 -15.50 -20.25
C LEU A 169 -18.46 -14.95 -21.11
N SER A 170 -18.77 -13.66 -20.96
CA SER A 170 -19.80 -12.99 -21.78
C SER A 170 -19.42 -12.97 -23.26
N GLY A 171 -18.15 -12.69 -23.57
CA GLY A 171 -17.60 -12.74 -24.92
C GLY A 171 -17.66 -14.14 -25.53
N TRP A 172 -17.27 -15.16 -24.78
CA TRP A 172 -17.37 -16.55 -25.20
C TRP A 172 -18.82 -16.98 -25.47
N TRP A 173 -19.76 -16.56 -24.63
CA TRP A 173 -21.18 -16.84 -24.82
C TRP A 173 -21.75 -16.15 -26.07
N LEU A 174 -21.39 -14.88 -26.31
CA LEU A 174 -21.75 -14.14 -27.53
C LEU A 174 -21.15 -14.79 -28.80
N ALA A 175 -19.90 -15.25 -28.73
CA ALA A 175 -19.26 -15.96 -29.83
C ALA A 175 -19.94 -17.30 -30.12
N ARG A 176 -20.27 -18.07 -29.08
CA ARG A 176 -20.95 -19.37 -29.20
C ARG A 176 -22.35 -19.23 -29.78
N THR A 177 -23.12 -18.22 -29.36
CA THR A 177 -24.46 -17.95 -29.90
C THR A 177 -24.43 -17.50 -31.36
N ARG A 178 -23.44 -16.68 -31.76
CA ARG A 178 -23.20 -16.34 -33.17
C ARG A 178 -22.90 -17.57 -34.03
N ARG A 179 -21.98 -18.46 -33.59
CA ARG A 179 -21.63 -19.67 -34.35
C ARG A 179 -22.84 -20.60 -34.55
N LYS A 180 -23.69 -20.77 -33.54
CA LYS A 180 -24.93 -21.56 -33.66
C LYS A 180 -25.91 -20.95 -34.67
N ALA A 181 -26.06 -19.62 -34.68
CA ALA A 181 -26.94 -18.95 -35.63
C ALA A 181 -26.45 -19.08 -37.09
N VAL A 182 -25.14 -18.99 -37.32
CA VAL A 182 -24.54 -19.19 -38.66
C VAL A 182 -24.68 -20.64 -39.12
N ALA A 183 -24.43 -21.62 -38.24
CA ALA A 183 -24.60 -23.04 -38.57
C ALA A 183 -26.06 -23.39 -38.90
N ALA A 184 -27.03 -22.85 -38.16
CA ALA A 184 -28.45 -23.05 -38.42
C ALA A 184 -28.92 -22.38 -39.73
N ALA A 185 -28.32 -21.26 -40.13
CA ALA A 185 -28.62 -20.59 -41.39
C ALA A 185 -28.04 -21.32 -42.63
N ASN A 186 -27.00 -22.13 -42.44
CA ASN A 186 -26.33 -22.90 -43.51
C ASN A 186 -26.84 -24.35 -43.65
N LEU A 187 -27.84 -24.77 -42.85
CA LEU A 187 -28.49 -26.07 -43.05
C LEU A 187 -29.36 -26.03 -44.32
N PRO A 188 -29.23 -27.00 -45.25
CA PRO A 188 -30.10 -27.07 -46.41
C PRO A 188 -31.54 -27.25 -45.93
N ARG A 189 -32.44 -26.40 -46.44
CA ARG A 189 -33.88 -26.53 -46.19
C ARG A 189 -34.42 -27.70 -47.01
N PRO A 190 -35.35 -28.50 -46.45
CA PRO A 190 -35.97 -29.62 -47.16
C PRO A 190 -36.77 -29.14 -48.38
#